data_AF-M4RT28-F1
#
_entry.id   AF-M4RT28-F1
#
_cell.length_a   1.000
_cell.length_b   1.000
_cell.length_c   1.000
_cell.angle_alpha   90.00
_cell.angle_beta   90.00
_cell.angle_gamma   90.00
#
_symmetry.space_group_name_H-M   'P 1'
#
loop_
_entity.id
_entity.type
_entity.pdbx_description
1 polymer ?
#
loop_
_entity_poly.entity_id
_entity_poly.type
_entity_poly.pdbx_seq_one_letter_code
_entity_poly.pdbx_strand_id
1 'polypeptide(L)'
;MYIANVNDDGFENNPYLDKVREIAAAEGAVVVAVCAEIESEIGELDDEEKAEFMADMGLEEPGLNRVIRCGYELLALNTYFTAGVQEVRAWTYKEGSTAPQTAGVIHTDFEKGFIRAEIIGYDNFVEFNGEQGAKDAGKWRLEGKEYIVKDGDVIHFRFNV
;
A
#
# COMPACT_ATOMS: atom_id res chain seq x y z
N MET A 1 -3.27 -14.62 -9.30
CA MET A 1 -2.72 -13.49 -10.07
C MET A 1 -1.78 -14.04 -11.13
N TYR A 2 -1.80 -13.47 -12.33
CA TYR A 2 -0.84 -13.74 -13.39
C TYR A 2 0.04 -12.52 -13.62
N ILE A 3 1.35 -12.75 -13.70
CA ILE A 3 2.30 -11.75 -14.17
C ILE A 3 2.58 -12.08 -15.63
N ALA A 4 2.02 -11.28 -16.54
CA ALA A 4 2.17 -11.47 -17.96
C ALA A 4 3.37 -10.67 -18.45
N ASN A 5 4.48 -11.37 -18.70
CA ASN A 5 5.66 -10.74 -19.28
C ASN A 5 5.40 -10.45 -20.77
N VAL A 6 5.58 -9.19 -21.17
CA VAL A 6 5.39 -8.70 -22.53
C VAL A 6 6.62 -7.92 -23.00
N ASN A 7 6.74 -7.66 -24.29
CA ASN A 7 7.73 -6.73 -24.81
C ASN A 7 7.31 -5.28 -24.50
N ASP A 8 8.21 -4.33 -24.72
CA ASP A 8 7.99 -2.89 -24.57
C ASP A 8 6.78 -2.37 -25.37
N ASP A 9 6.53 -2.91 -26.56
CA ASP A 9 5.37 -2.63 -27.40
C ASP A 9 4.17 -3.57 -27.15
N GLY A 10 4.31 -4.54 -26.25
CA GLY A 10 3.41 -5.68 -26.10
C GLY A 10 2.24 -5.49 -25.14
N PHE A 11 1.99 -4.26 -24.65
CA PHE A 11 0.91 -3.95 -23.71
C PHE A 11 -0.47 -3.87 -24.37
N GLU A 12 -0.50 -3.56 -25.66
CA GLU A 12 -1.70 -3.45 -26.49
C GLU A 12 -1.60 -4.39 -27.70
N ASN A 13 -2.75 -4.78 -28.27
CA ASN A 13 -2.81 -5.61 -29.48
C ASN A 13 -1.95 -6.90 -29.43
N ASN A 14 -1.82 -7.50 -28.24
CA ASN A 14 -1.00 -8.68 -28.01
C ASN A 14 -1.89 -9.92 -27.81
N PRO A 15 -1.98 -10.83 -28.81
CA PRO A 15 -2.85 -12.01 -28.73
C PRO A 15 -2.53 -12.95 -27.56
N TYR A 16 -1.27 -12.98 -27.11
CA TYR A 16 -0.87 -13.80 -25.96
C TYR A 16 -1.39 -13.18 -24.66
N LEU A 17 -1.27 -11.85 -24.53
CA LEU A 17 -1.79 -11.13 -23.37
C LEU A 17 -3.32 -11.26 -23.29
N ASP A 18 -4.01 -11.15 -24.42
CA ASP A 18 -5.47 -11.31 -24.50
C ASP A 18 -5.90 -12.71 -24.05
N LYS A 19 -5.15 -13.75 -24.46
CA LYS A 19 -5.42 -15.12 -24.04
C LYS A 19 -5.19 -15.34 -22.55
N VAL A 20 -4.15 -14.72 -21.97
CA VAL A 20 -3.93 -14.76 -20.52
C VAL A 20 -5.07 -14.07 -19.77
N ARG A 21 -5.54 -12.91 -20.27
CA ARG A 21 -6.70 -12.20 -19.70
C ARG A 21 -7.98 -13.04 -19.75
N GLU A 22 -8.21 -13.77 -20.84
CA GLU A 22 -9.36 -14.68 -20.97
C GLU A 22 -9.32 -15.79 -19.92
N ILE A 23 -8.18 -16.48 -19.78
CA ILE A 23 -8.00 -17.54 -18.78
C ILE A 23 -8.18 -16.99 -17.36
N ALA A 24 -7.53 -15.86 -17.08
CA ALA A 24 -7.59 -15.24 -15.76
C ALA A 24 -9.01 -14.81 -15.37
N ALA A 25 -9.78 -14.29 -16.32
CA ALA A 25 -11.18 -13.93 -16.08
C ALA A 25 -12.04 -15.14 -15.71
N ALA A 26 -11.80 -16.31 -16.34
CA ALA A 26 -12.50 -17.54 -16.00
C ALA A 26 -12.15 -18.07 -14.59
N GLU A 27 -10.95 -17.76 -14.10
CA GLU A 27 -10.48 -18.15 -12.76
C GLU A 27 -10.73 -17.07 -11.68
N GLY A 28 -11.22 -15.89 -12.05
CA GLY A 28 -11.35 -14.75 -11.14
C GLY A 28 -9.99 -14.19 -10.68
N ALA A 29 -8.95 -14.34 -11.49
CA ALA A 29 -7.59 -13.92 -11.18
C ALA A 29 -7.25 -12.56 -11.80
N VAL A 30 -6.47 -11.75 -11.07
CA VAL A 30 -5.90 -10.49 -11.58
C VAL A 30 -4.75 -10.78 -12.55
N VAL A 31 -4.64 -10.00 -13.62
CA VAL A 31 -3.51 -10.01 -14.56
C VAL A 31 -2.76 -8.68 -14.46
N VAL A 32 -1.44 -8.76 -14.28
CA VAL A 32 -0.55 -7.60 -14.32
C VAL A 32 0.44 -7.81 -15.47
N ALA A 33 0.34 -6.96 -16.50
CA ALA A 33 1.29 -6.97 -17.61
C ALA A 33 2.52 -6.13 -17.24
N VAL A 34 3.71 -6.68 -17.47
CA VAL A 34 5.00 -6.01 -17.23
C VAL A 34 5.98 -6.38 -18.34
N CYS A 35 6.91 -5.50 -18.65
CA CYS A 35 8.06 -5.83 -19.49
C CYS A 35 9.27 -6.09 -18.61
N ALA A 36 9.60 -7.37 -18.39
CA ALA A 36 10.68 -7.74 -17.48
C ALA A 36 12.04 -7.19 -17.88
N GLU A 37 12.28 -6.95 -19.17
CA GLU A 37 13.50 -6.33 -19.69
C GLU A 37 13.60 -4.87 -19.21
N ILE A 38 12.56 -4.06 -19.49
CA ILE A 38 12.48 -2.67 -19.00
C ILE A 38 12.58 -2.59 -17.47
N GLU A 39 11.88 -3.47 -16.74
CA GLU A 39 11.96 -3.46 -15.26
C GLU A 39 13.35 -3.80 -14.74
N SER A 40 14.10 -4.66 -15.46
CA SER A 40 15.47 -5.02 -15.10
C SER A 40 16.40 -3.83 -15.31
N GLU A 41 16.27 -3.13 -16.44
CA GLU A 41 17.06 -1.91 -16.72
C GLU A 41 16.78 -0.84 -15.67
N ILE A 42 15.50 -0.54 -15.39
CA ILE A 42 15.07 0.39 -14.33
C ILE A 42 15.67 0.02 -12.96
N GLY A 43 15.85 -1.28 -12.68
CA GLY A 43 16.40 -1.77 -11.42
C GLY A 43 17.90 -1.55 -11.24
N GLU A 44 18.63 -1.25 -12.32
CA GLU A 44 20.08 -1.00 -12.30
C GLU A 44 20.43 0.49 -12.28
N LEU A 45 19.47 1.37 -12.58
CA LEU A 45 19.63 2.83 -12.59
C LEU A 45 19.60 3.43 -11.19
N ASP A 46 20.28 4.56 -11.02
CA ASP A 46 20.09 5.40 -9.84
C ASP A 46 18.79 6.22 -9.90
N ASP A 47 18.45 6.93 -8.82
CA ASP A 47 17.17 7.64 -8.72
C ASP A 47 17.00 8.75 -9.76
N GLU A 48 18.07 9.41 -10.19
CA GLU A 48 18.03 10.49 -11.18
C GLU A 48 17.88 9.91 -12.59
N GLU A 49 18.72 8.93 -12.95
CA GLU A 49 18.66 8.23 -14.23
C GLU A 49 17.33 7.51 -14.43
N LYS A 50 16.80 6.87 -13.37
CA LYS A 50 15.50 6.21 -13.38
C LYS A 50 14.37 7.18 -13.69
N ALA A 51 14.39 8.37 -13.11
CA ALA A 51 13.36 9.38 -13.35
C ALA A 51 13.37 9.87 -14.80
N GLU A 52 14.56 10.11 -15.36
CA GLU A 52 14.72 10.49 -16.77
C GLU A 52 14.25 9.38 -17.71
N PHE A 53 14.68 8.14 -17.47
CA PHE A 53 14.31 6.98 -18.27
C PHE A 53 12.79 6.74 -18.29
N MET A 54 12.13 6.80 -17.14
CA MET A 54 10.67 6.65 -17.06
C MET A 54 9.94 7.78 -17.80
N ALA A 55 10.44 9.02 -17.70
CA ALA A 55 9.84 10.17 -18.40
C ALA A 55 9.92 10.02 -19.93
N ASP A 56 11.06 9.57 -20.45
CA ASP A 56 11.27 9.33 -21.89
C ASP A 56 10.36 8.24 -22.44
N MET A 57 10.05 7.23 -21.60
CA MET A 57 9.12 6.15 -21.93
C MET A 57 7.64 6.51 -21.69
N GLY A 58 7.34 7.68 -21.09
CA GLY A 58 5.99 8.07 -20.71
C GLY A 58 5.40 7.23 -19.57
N LEU A 59 6.25 6.67 -18.71
CA LEU A 59 5.86 5.89 -17.53
C LEU A 59 5.81 6.79 -16.30
N GLU A 60 4.69 6.75 -15.56
CA GLU A 60 4.57 7.45 -14.28
C GLU A 60 5.24 6.70 -13.12
N GLU A 61 5.35 5.37 -13.24
CA GLU A 61 5.95 4.49 -12.24
C GLU A 61 6.47 3.19 -12.89
N PRO A 62 7.40 2.48 -12.24
CA PRO A 62 7.81 1.13 -12.67
C PRO A 62 6.63 0.16 -12.65
N GLY A 63 6.54 -0.71 -13.64
CA GLY A 63 5.53 -1.78 -13.69
C GLY A 63 5.66 -2.76 -12.53
N LEU A 64 6.86 -2.93 -11.97
CA LEU A 64 7.10 -3.71 -10.76
C LEU A 64 6.29 -3.19 -9.55
N ASN A 65 6.04 -1.88 -9.45
CA ASN A 65 5.18 -1.32 -8.40
C ASN A 65 3.74 -1.82 -8.48
N ARG A 66 3.22 -2.05 -9.69
CA ARG A 66 1.89 -2.65 -9.89
C ARG A 66 1.88 -4.11 -9.46
N VAL A 67 2.95 -4.86 -9.74
CA VAL A 67 3.11 -6.24 -9.29
C VAL A 67 3.12 -6.32 -7.76
N ILE A 68 3.87 -5.43 -7.11
CA ILE A 68 3.95 -5.36 -5.64
C ILE A 68 2.56 -5.08 -5.04
N ARG A 69 1.84 -4.07 -5.55
CA ARG A 69 0.50 -3.70 -5.05
C ARG A 69 -0.51 -4.83 -5.23
N CYS A 70 -0.58 -5.45 -6.42
CA CYS A 70 -1.48 -6.58 -6.64
C CYS A 70 -1.09 -7.80 -5.79
N GLY A 71 0.19 -8.02 -5.50
CA GLY A 71 0.64 -9.05 -4.56
C GLY A 71 0.18 -8.77 -3.12
N TYR A 72 0.20 -7.50 -2.71
CA TYR A 72 -0.32 -7.04 -1.41
C TYR A 72 -1.82 -7.33 -1.26
N GLU A 73 -2.61 -6.92 -2.25
CA GLU A 73 -4.05 -7.17 -2.32
C GLU A 73 -4.35 -8.67 -2.34
N LEU A 74 -3.60 -9.46 -3.11
CA LEU A 74 -3.76 -10.92 -3.17
C LEU A 74 -3.55 -11.60 -1.81
N LEU A 75 -2.68 -11.05 -0.97
CA LEU A 75 -2.40 -11.54 0.38
C LEU A 75 -3.36 -10.97 1.44
N ALA A 76 -4.36 -10.18 1.03
CA ALA A 76 -5.26 -9.44 1.91
C ALA A 76 -4.48 -8.62 2.95
N LEU A 77 -3.45 -7.90 2.48
CA LEU A 77 -2.64 -7.01 3.29
C LEU A 77 -3.02 -5.56 3.04
N ASN A 78 -3.14 -4.80 4.12
CA ASN A 78 -3.34 -3.36 4.11
C ASN A 78 -2.16 -2.67 4.80
N THR A 79 -2.11 -1.34 4.66
CA THR A 79 -1.10 -0.48 5.27
C THR A 79 -1.76 0.52 6.22
N TYR A 80 -1.20 0.70 7.40
CA TYR A 80 -1.51 1.88 8.23
C TYR A 80 -0.22 2.68 8.46
N PHE A 81 -0.35 3.92 8.89
CA PHE A 81 0.79 4.80 9.09
C PHE A 81 0.94 5.22 10.55
N THR A 82 2.17 5.31 11.01
CA THR A 82 2.54 6.14 12.17
C THR A 82 3.26 7.37 11.63
N ALA A 83 2.79 8.56 11.98
CA ALA A 83 3.38 9.82 11.52
C ALA A 83 3.74 10.70 12.73
N GLY A 84 5.01 11.03 12.88
CA GLY A 84 5.52 11.92 13.91
C GLY A 84 6.69 12.77 13.40
N VAL A 85 7.23 13.62 14.28
CA VAL A 85 8.31 14.55 13.91
C VAL A 85 9.59 13.82 13.49
N GLN A 86 9.88 12.66 14.09
CA GLN A 86 11.10 11.90 13.84
C GLN A 86 10.96 10.90 12.68
N GLU A 87 9.77 10.32 12.50
CA GLU A 87 9.57 9.20 11.60
C GLU A 87 8.15 9.23 11.03
N VAL A 88 8.04 8.90 9.75
CA VAL A 88 6.80 8.48 9.10
C VAL A 88 7.03 7.06 8.62
N ARG A 89 6.16 6.13 8.99
CA ARG A 89 6.34 4.71 8.68
C ARG A 89 5.04 4.04 8.28
N ALA A 90 5.13 3.23 7.22
CA ALA A 90 4.11 2.30 6.78
C ALA A 90 4.24 0.97 7.55
N TRP A 91 3.12 0.44 8.02
CA TRP A 91 3.03 -0.82 8.71
C TRP A 91 2.05 -1.75 8.00
N THR A 92 2.53 -2.93 7.66
CA THR A 92 1.74 -3.98 7.02
C THR A 92 0.90 -4.72 8.04
N TYR A 93 -0.38 -4.93 7.75
CA TYR A 93 -1.26 -5.75 8.58
C TYR A 93 -2.26 -6.51 7.71
N LYS A 94 -2.90 -7.55 8.26
CA LYS A 94 -3.94 -8.28 7.54
C LYS A 94 -5.24 -7.50 7.54
N GLU A 95 -5.90 -7.41 6.41
CA GLU A 95 -7.24 -6.83 6.29
C GLU A 95 -8.18 -7.42 7.35
N GLY A 96 -9.01 -6.57 7.97
CA GLY A 96 -9.94 -6.97 9.03
C GLY A 96 -9.31 -7.10 10.42
N SER A 97 -8.03 -6.78 10.61
CA SER A 97 -7.43 -6.77 11.95
C SER A 97 -7.98 -5.63 12.82
N THR A 98 -8.11 -5.94 14.11
CA THR A 98 -8.51 -4.98 15.14
C THR A 98 -7.35 -4.04 15.53
N ALA A 99 -7.66 -2.89 16.12
CA ALA A 99 -6.65 -1.93 16.59
C ALA A 99 -5.58 -2.54 17.53
N PRO A 100 -5.91 -3.43 18.50
CA PRO A 100 -4.89 -4.11 19.32
C PRO A 100 -3.98 -5.04 18.50
N GLN A 101 -4.54 -5.80 17.55
CA GLN A 101 -3.76 -6.70 16.71
C GLN A 101 -2.79 -5.92 15.81
N THR A 102 -3.23 -4.78 15.25
CA THR A 102 -2.35 -3.89 14.49
C THR A 102 -1.27 -3.25 15.36
N ALA A 103 -1.59 -2.89 16.61
CA ALA A 103 -0.57 -2.40 17.55
C ALA A 103 0.49 -3.48 17.85
N GLY A 104 0.07 -4.75 17.91
CA GLY A 104 0.94 -5.92 18.05
C GLY A 104 1.99 -6.07 16.94
N VAL A 105 1.72 -5.54 15.74
CA VAL A 105 2.69 -5.52 14.63
C VAL A 105 3.90 -4.64 14.96
N ILE A 106 3.70 -3.55 15.72
CA ILE A 106 4.80 -2.71 16.21
C ILE A 106 5.57 -3.44 17.30
N HIS A 107 4.86 -3.95 18.30
CA HIS A 107 5.43 -4.72 19.39
C HIS A 107 4.35 -5.55 20.10
N THR A 108 4.67 -6.80 20.49
CA THR A 108 3.71 -7.72 21.11
C THR A 108 3.14 -7.22 22.45
N ASP A 109 3.91 -6.40 23.19
CA ASP A 109 3.42 -5.79 24.43
C ASP A 109 2.35 -4.72 24.18
N PHE A 110 2.33 -4.07 23.01
CA PHE A 110 1.30 -3.05 22.71
C PHE A 110 -0.07 -3.70 22.55
N GLU A 111 -0.13 -4.92 22.00
CA GLU A 111 -1.38 -5.67 21.88
C GLU A 111 -1.95 -6.01 23.27
N LYS A 112 -1.10 -6.50 24.19
CA LYS A 112 -1.50 -6.84 25.57
C LYS A 112 -1.86 -5.61 26.38
N GLY A 113 -1.05 -4.57 26.26
CA GLY A 113 -1.17 -3.30 26.99
C GLY A 113 -2.14 -2.31 26.35
N PHE A 114 -2.82 -2.67 25.25
CA PHE A 114 -3.64 -1.75 24.48
C PHE A 114 -4.74 -1.09 25.33
N ILE A 115 -4.77 0.24 25.29
CA ILE A 115 -5.81 1.05 25.93
C ILE A 115 -6.80 1.54 24.87
N ARG A 116 -6.30 2.25 23.85
CA ARG A 116 -7.08 2.87 22.76
C ARG A 116 -6.16 3.29 21.61
N ALA A 117 -6.74 3.53 20.45
CA ALA A 117 -6.04 4.08 19.29
C ALA A 117 -6.59 5.48 18.96
N GLU A 118 -5.68 6.40 18.66
CA GLU A 118 -5.98 7.72 18.12
C GLU A 118 -5.85 7.63 16.61
N ILE A 119 -6.96 7.84 15.89
CA ILE A 119 -7.04 7.50 14.46
C ILE A 119 -7.51 8.70 13.65
N ILE A 120 -6.79 8.96 12.55
CA ILE A 120 -7.19 9.87 11.48
C ILE A 120 -7.12 9.08 10.17
N GLY A 121 -8.17 9.10 9.34
CA GLY A 121 -8.09 8.48 8.01
C GLY A 121 -7.18 9.28 7.08
N TYR A 122 -6.41 8.61 6.22
CA TYR A 122 -5.43 9.20 5.30
C TYR A 122 -5.90 10.51 4.65
N ASP A 123 -7.05 10.48 3.97
CA ASP A 123 -7.58 11.64 3.24
C ASP A 123 -7.77 12.86 4.15
N ASN A 124 -8.26 12.64 5.38
CA ASN A 124 -8.43 13.73 6.35
C ASN A 124 -7.08 14.22 6.88
N PHE A 125 -6.10 13.33 7.04
CA PHE A 125 -4.76 13.74 7.46
C PHE A 125 -4.11 14.65 6.42
N VAL A 126 -4.26 14.33 5.13
CA VAL A 126 -3.76 15.16 4.03
C VAL A 126 -4.57 16.45 3.90
N GLU A 127 -5.90 16.37 3.84
CA GLU A 127 -6.79 17.52 3.66
C GLU A 127 -6.60 18.59 4.74
N PHE A 128 -6.43 18.16 6.00
CA PHE A 128 -6.30 19.06 7.14
C PHE A 128 -4.85 19.31 7.58
N ASN A 129 -3.86 19.01 6.71
CA ASN A 129 -2.44 19.29 6.93
C ASN A 129 -1.89 18.70 8.25
N GLY A 130 -2.24 17.45 8.54
CA GLY A 130 -1.71 16.67 9.65
C GLY A 130 -2.62 16.60 10.87
N GLU A 131 -2.04 16.12 11.97
CA GLU A 131 -2.80 15.72 13.16
C GLU A 131 -3.59 16.87 13.79
N GLN A 132 -2.96 18.03 13.99
CA GLN A 132 -3.58 19.16 14.66
C GLN A 132 -4.77 19.72 13.86
N GLY A 133 -4.60 19.92 12.55
CA GLY A 133 -5.70 20.40 11.71
C GLY A 133 -6.84 19.38 11.61
N ALA A 134 -6.53 18.07 11.50
CA ALA A 134 -7.55 17.02 11.51
C ALA A 134 -8.31 16.98 12.85
N LYS A 135 -7.64 17.27 13.97
CA LYS A 135 -8.25 17.37 15.29
C LYS A 135 -9.16 18.58 15.41
N ASP A 136 -8.73 19.75 14.95
CA ASP A 136 -9.52 20.98 14.95
C ASP A 136 -10.75 20.86 14.04
N ALA A 137 -10.65 20.08 12.96
CA ALA A 137 -11.76 19.72 12.06
C ALA A 137 -12.66 18.58 12.57
N GLY A 138 -12.38 18.01 13.75
CA GLY A 138 -13.18 16.93 14.35
C GLY A 138 -13.06 15.57 13.64
N LYS A 139 -11.98 15.34 12.88
CA LYS A 139 -11.71 14.09 12.15
C LYS A 139 -10.85 13.10 12.93
N TRP A 140 -10.26 13.55 14.03
CA TRP A 140 -9.50 12.74 14.96
C TRP A 140 -10.43 11.93 15.88
N ARG A 141 -10.28 10.61 15.88
CA ARG A 141 -11.15 9.68 16.62
C ARG A 141 -10.38 8.92 17.69
N LEU A 142 -11.07 8.63 18.79
CA LEU A 142 -10.62 7.66 19.79
C LEU A 142 -11.35 6.35 19.59
N GLU A 143 -10.60 5.32 19.24
CA GLU A 143 -11.13 4.01 18.89
C GLU A 143 -10.70 2.95 19.90
N GLY A 144 -11.62 2.04 20.18
CA GLY A 144 -11.45 0.95 21.16
C GLY A 144 -10.91 -0.34 20.55
N LYS A 145 -10.97 -1.41 21.34
CA LYS A 145 -10.44 -2.74 20.97
C LYS A 145 -11.15 -3.37 19.78
N GLU A 146 -12.42 -3.04 19.57
CA GLU A 146 -13.25 -3.61 18.49
C GLU A 146 -13.11 -2.86 17.15
N TYR A 147 -12.36 -1.75 17.12
CA TYR A 147 -12.18 -1.00 15.87
C TYR A 147 -11.39 -1.83 14.88
N ILE A 148 -11.97 -2.02 13.69
CA ILE A 148 -11.31 -2.64 12.55
C ILE A 148 -10.52 -1.55 11.82
N VAL A 149 -9.20 -1.72 11.78
CA VAL A 149 -8.32 -0.76 11.13
C VAL A 149 -8.58 -0.72 9.64
N LYS A 150 -8.62 0.50 9.09
CA LYS A 150 -8.84 0.74 7.68
C LYS A 150 -7.51 1.01 6.98
N ASP A 151 -7.44 0.65 5.71
CA ASP A 151 -6.27 0.95 4.89
C ASP A 151 -6.02 2.47 4.87
N GLY A 152 -4.76 2.85 5.04
CA GLY A 152 -4.31 4.23 5.13
C GLY A 152 -4.57 4.95 6.47
N ASP A 153 -5.19 4.32 7.48
CA ASP A 153 -5.36 4.98 8.78
C ASP A 153 -4.01 5.47 9.33
N VAL A 154 -3.96 6.72 9.81
CA VAL A 154 -2.84 7.29 10.54
C VAL A 154 -3.13 7.14 12.02
N ILE A 155 -2.30 6.37 12.72
CA ILE A 155 -2.62 5.84 14.05
C ILE A 155 -1.54 6.19 15.07
N HIS A 156 -1.98 6.63 16.24
CA HIS A 156 -1.16 6.68 17.45
C HIS A 156 -1.78 5.76 18.51
N PHE A 157 -1.05 4.70 18.89
CA PHE A 157 -1.53 3.74 19.89
C PHE A 157 -1.23 4.22 21.31
N ARG A 158 -2.22 4.15 22.19
CA ARG A 158 -2.04 4.33 23.65
C ARG A 158 -2.06 2.97 24.31
N PHE A 159 -1.01 2.66 25.05
CA PHE A 159 -0.83 1.40 25.76
C PHE A 159 -0.24 1.66 27.14
N ASN A 160 -0.44 0.72 28.06
CA ASN A 160 0.27 0.68 29.33
C ASN A 160 1.35 -0.40 29.26
N VAL A 161 2.52 -0.10 29.82
CA VAL A 161 3.63 -1.05 29.99
C VAL A 161 3.66 -1.54 31.43
#